data_AF-A0A9J5Z1D8-F1
#
_entry.id   AF-A0A9J5Z1D8-F1
#
_cell.length_a   1.000
_cell.length_b   1.000
_cell.length_c   1.000
_cell.angle_alpha   90.00
_cell.angle_beta   90.00
_cell.angle_gamma   90.00
#
_symmetry.space_group_name_H-M   'P 1'
#
loop_
_entity.id
_entity.type
_entity.pdbx_description
1 polymer ?
#
loop_
_entity_poly.entity_id
_entity_poly.type
_entity_poly.pdbx_seq_one_letter_code
_entity_poly.pdbx_strand_id
1 'polypeptide(L)'
;MIGAIRVHNDMLLAASEALASQVTEEHYGKEIIYPPFGNIRKILAHIATNVAAKAYELGVAVRLPQPADLVKYVENCMYTLNYRSYC
;
A
#
# COMPACT_ATOMS: atom_id res chain seq x y z
N MET A 1 8.46 5.74 5.08
CA MET A 1 8.68 4.28 4.94
C MET A 1 8.73 3.64 6.33
N ILE A 2 8.22 2.42 6.51
CA ILE A 2 7.99 1.78 7.84
C ILE A 2 9.23 1.05 8.37
N GLY A 3 10.19 0.75 7.48
CA GLY A 3 11.45 0.11 7.87
C GLY A 3 11.22 -1.29 8.41
N ALA A 4 10.74 -2.22 7.57
CA ALA A 4 10.67 -3.63 7.94
C ALA A 4 12.07 -4.27 7.77
N ILE A 5 12.59 -4.95 8.79
CA ILE A 5 13.92 -5.60 8.73
C ILE A 5 13.84 -6.95 8.00
N ARG A 6 12.67 -7.62 8.05
CA ARG A 6 12.45 -8.95 7.46
C ARG A 6 11.11 -9.01 6.75
N VAL A 7 11.12 -9.44 5.50
CA VAL A 7 9.89 -9.73 4.73
C VAL A 7 9.38 -11.11 5.14
N HIS A 8 8.15 -11.19 5.62
CA HIS A 8 7.47 -12.45 5.92
C HIS A 8 6.47 -12.79 4.82
N ASN A 9 6.18 -14.07 4.61
CA ASN A 9 5.19 -14.53 3.63
C ASN A 9 3.80 -13.92 3.90
N ASP A 10 3.47 -13.65 5.16
CA ASP A 10 2.22 -13.00 5.55
C ASP A 10 2.08 -11.57 4.98
N MET A 11 3.19 -10.87 4.74
CA MET A 11 3.17 -9.57 4.08
C MET A 11 2.85 -9.70 2.59
N LEU A 12 3.37 -10.74 1.94
CA LEU A 12 3.08 -11.03 0.54
C LEU A 12 1.62 -11.45 0.39
N LEU A 13 1.12 -12.30 1.29
CA LEU A 13 -0.28 -12.69 1.32
C LEU A 13 -1.18 -11.47 1.51
N ALA A 14 -0.88 -10.60 2.48
CA ALA A 14 -1.62 -9.36 2.72
C ALA A 14 -1.58 -8.42 1.49
N ALA A 15 -0.48 -8.40 0.73
CA ALA A 15 -0.39 -7.61 -0.49
C ALA A 15 -1.29 -8.18 -1.60
N SER A 16 -1.32 -9.50 -1.77
CA SER A 16 -2.19 -10.19 -2.74
C SER A 16 -3.67 -10.03 -2.41
N GLU A 17 -4.05 -10.18 -1.14
CA GLU A 17 -5.42 -9.94 -0.66
C GLU A 17 -5.83 -8.48 -0.86
N ALA A 18 -4.93 -7.53 -0.57
CA ALA A 18 -5.18 -6.11 -0.80
C ALA A 18 -5.43 -5.83 -2.29
N LEU A 19 -4.63 -6.40 -3.18
CA LEU A 19 -4.80 -6.25 -4.63
C LEU A 19 -6.14 -6.84 -5.10
N ALA A 20 -6.49 -8.04 -4.62
CA ALA A 20 -7.76 -8.68 -4.94
C ALA A 20 -8.97 -7.86 -4.48
N SER A 21 -8.88 -7.23 -3.30
CA SER A 21 -9.95 -6.35 -2.79
C SER A 21 -10.20 -5.09 -3.62
N GLN A 22 -9.23 -4.69 -4.45
CA GLN A 22 -9.36 -3.51 -5.33
C GLN A 22 -10.06 -3.85 -6.66
N VAL A 23 -10.35 -5.12 -6.93
CA VAL A 23 -11.10 -5.55 -8.11
C VAL A 23 -12.60 -5.50 -7.78
N THR A 24 -13.34 -4.64 -8.47
CA THR A 24 -14.80 -4.53 -8.35
C THR A 24 -15.52 -5.50 -9.30
N GLU A 25 -16.78 -5.81 -9.02
CA GLU A 25 -17.64 -6.63 -9.91
C GLU A 25 -17.73 -6.06 -11.34
N GLU A 26 -17.64 -4.74 -11.49
CA GLU A 26 -17.60 -4.08 -12.79
C GLU A 26 -16.34 -4.43 -13.62
N HIS A 27 -15.22 -4.76 -12.96
CA HIS A 27 -14.01 -5.24 -13.63
C HIS A 27 -14.17 -6.69 -14.07
N TYR A 28 -14.80 -7.53 -13.25
CA TYR A 28 -15.15 -8.91 -13.63
C TYR A 28 -16.09 -8.97 -14.83
N GLY A 29 -17.09 -8.08 -14.89
CA GLY A 29 -17.99 -7.95 -16.04
C GLY A 29 -17.30 -7.55 -17.35
N LYS A 30 -16.08 -7.03 -17.27
CA LYS A 30 -15.25 -6.65 -18.44
C LYS A 30 -14.14 -7.68 -18.73
N GLU A 31 -14.20 -8.86 -18.10
CA GLU A 31 -13.17 -9.91 -18.17
C GLU A 31 -11.78 -9.44 -17.68
N ILE A 32 -11.74 -8.40 -16.83
CA ILE A 32 -10.50 -7.85 -16.30
C ILE A 32 -10.26 -8.40 -14.90
N ILE A 33 -9.20 -9.19 -14.76
CA ILE A 33 -8.82 -9.87 -13.50
C ILE A 33 -7.97 -8.95 -12.60
N TYR A 34 -7.35 -7.91 -13.17
CA TYR A 34 -6.52 -6.94 -12.46
C TYR A 34 -7.15 -5.54 -12.47
N PRO A 35 -7.01 -4.76 -11.40
CA PRO A 35 -7.56 -3.42 -11.39
C PRO A 35 -6.85 -2.55 -12.45
N PRO A 36 -7.58 -1.63 -13.12
CA PRO A 36 -7.01 -0.81 -14.19
C PRO A 36 -5.94 0.16 -13.68
N PHE A 37 -4.89 0.35 -14.47
CA PHE A 37 -3.75 1.19 -14.14
C PHE A 37 -4.06 2.68 -13.93
N GLY A 38 -5.23 3.16 -14.35
CA GLY A 38 -5.63 4.57 -14.22
C GLY A 38 -5.58 5.10 -12.78
N ASN A 39 -5.78 4.23 -11.78
CA ASN A 39 -5.74 4.58 -10.37
C ASN A 39 -4.58 3.88 -9.61
N ILE A 40 -3.49 3.50 -10.30
CA ILE A 40 -2.41 2.71 -9.71
C ILE A 40 -1.82 3.32 -8.43
N ARG A 41 -1.75 4.65 -8.30
CA ARG A 41 -1.26 5.29 -7.08
C ARG A 41 -2.13 5.01 -5.85
N LYS A 42 -3.46 5.04 -6.03
CA LYS A 42 -4.42 4.72 -4.95
C LYS A 42 -4.33 3.25 -4.59
N ILE A 43 -4.30 2.39 -5.59
CA ILE A 43 -4.16 0.93 -5.42
C ILE A 43 -2.86 0.62 -4.65
N LEU A 44 -1.73 1.20 -5.06
CA LEU A 44 -0.45 1.03 -4.37
C LEU A 44 -0.47 1.58 -2.94
N ALA A 45 -1.14 2.72 -2.69
CA ALA A 45 -1.29 3.26 -1.34
C ALA A 45 -2.09 2.31 -0.43
N HIS A 46 -3.18 1.72 -0.93
CA HIS A 46 -3.95 0.71 -0.20
C HIS A 46 -3.12 -0.55 0.09
N ILE A 47 -2.41 -1.09 -0.90
CA ILE A 47 -1.55 -2.27 -0.72
C ILE A 47 -0.46 -1.98 0.32
N ALA A 48 0.23 -0.84 0.18
CA ALA A 48 1.27 -0.46 1.12
C ALA A 48 0.74 -0.23 2.54
N THR A 49 -0.51 0.22 2.70
CA THR A 49 -1.19 0.36 4.00
C THR A 49 -1.50 -1.00 4.63
N ASN A 50 -1.92 -2.00 3.86
CA ASN A 50 -2.20 -3.33 4.40
C ASN A 50 -0.89 -4.05 4.79
N VAL A 51 0.15 -3.96 3.95
CA VAL A 51 1.48 -4.50 4.27
C VAL A 51 2.07 -3.81 5.50
N ALA A 52 1.89 -2.48 5.60
CA ALA A 52 2.26 -1.69 6.76
C ALA A 52 1.61 -2.21 8.04
N ALA A 53 0.28 -2.35 8.04
CA ALA A 53 -0.47 -2.87 9.17
C ALA A 53 0.03 -4.26 9.56
N LYS A 54 0.26 -5.14 8.57
CA LYS A 54 0.77 -6.49 8.83
C LYS A 54 2.17 -6.49 9.43
N ALA A 55 3.04 -5.58 9.00
CA ALA A 55 4.38 -5.41 9.57
C ALA A 55 4.35 -4.94 11.04
N TYR A 56 3.37 -4.11 11.41
CA TYR A 56 3.14 -3.71 12.79
C TYR A 56 2.61 -4.88 13.63
N GLU A 57 1.63 -5.65 13.13
CA GLU A 57 1.11 -6.85 13.81
C GLU A 57 2.19 -7.89 14.09
N LEU A 58 3.08 -8.13 13.13
CA LEU A 58 4.15 -9.11 13.23
C LEU A 58 5.36 -8.62 14.06
N GLY A 59 5.35 -7.37 14.54
CA GLY A 59 6.43 -6.80 15.34
C GLY A 59 7.75 -6.61 14.59
N VAL A 60 7.74 -6.61 13.26
CA VAL A 60 8.93 -6.46 12.41
C VAL A 60 9.13 -5.02 11.91
N ALA A 61 8.19 -4.13 12.22
CA ALA A 61 8.27 -2.71 11.95
C ALA A 61 9.24 -2.02 12.92
N VAL A 62 10.26 -1.35 12.38
CA VAL A 62 11.25 -0.62 13.19
C VAL A 62 10.73 0.76 13.60
N ARG A 63 9.83 1.34 12.81
CA ARG A 63 9.33 2.69 13.06
C ARG A 63 8.18 2.67 14.08
N LEU A 64 8.52 2.96 15.33
CA LEU A 64 7.58 3.18 16.44
C LEU A 64 7.60 4.65 16.88
N PRO A 65 6.47 5.22 17.36
CA PRO A 65 5.14 4.62 17.53
C PRO A 65 4.36 4.45 16.20
N GLN A 66 3.36 3.57 16.22
CA GLN A 66 2.46 3.35 15.08
C GLN A 66 1.69 4.64 14.77
N PRO A 67 1.72 5.15 13.52
CA PRO A 67 0.92 6.30 13.12
C PRO A 67 -0.57 5.99 13.27
N ALA A 68 -1.36 6.95 13.78
CA ALA A 68 -2.82 6.80 13.87
C ALA A 68 -3.47 6.61 12.48
N ASP A 69 -2.96 7.30 11.46
CA ASP A 69 -3.41 7.19 10.07
C ASP A 69 -2.32 6.59 9.17
N LEU A 70 -2.36 5.27 8.98
CA LEU A 70 -1.41 4.58 8.10
C LEU A 70 -1.57 5.01 6.63
N VAL A 71 -2.79 5.26 6.17
CA VAL A 71 -3.07 5.71 4.78
C VAL A 71 -2.37 7.04 4.49
N LYS A 72 -2.64 8.05 5.32
CA LYS A 72 -2.05 9.39 5.17
C LYS A 72 -0.53 9.35 5.28
N TYR A 73 -0.02 8.49 6.16
CA TYR A 73 1.41 8.30 6.31
C TYR A 73 2.05 7.67 5.04
N VAL A 74 1.41 6.66 4.46
CA VAL A 74 1.85 6.01 3.22
C VAL A 74 1.79 7.00 2.06
N GLU A 75 0.70 7.77 1.92
CA GLU A 75 0.56 8.80 0.88
C GLU A 75 1.68 9.85 0.97
N ASN A 76 2.00 10.32 2.17
CA ASN A 76 3.10 11.28 2.39
C ASN A 76 4.49 10.67 2.10
N CYS A 77 4.61 9.34 2.14
CA CYS A 77 5.85 8.66 1.76
C CYS A 77 5.97 8.42 0.24
N MET A 78 4.88 8.58 -0.52
CA MET A 78 4.93 8.40 -1.97
C MET A 78 5.62 9.60 -2.62
N TYR A 79 6.44 9.32 -3.63
CA TYR A 79 7.10 10.37 -4.39
C TYR A 79 6.08 11.25 -5.12
N THR A 80 6.24 12.57 -5.03
CA THR A 80 5.44 13.55 -5.78
C THR A 80 6.21 14.02 -7.00
N LEU A 81 5.59 13.93 -8.18
CA LEU A 81 6.16 14.38 -9.46
C LEU A 81 6.13 15.91 -9.64
N ASN A 82 5.78 16.67 -8.59
CA ASN A 82 5.77 18.12 -8.68
C ASN A 82 7.21 18.64 -8.69
N TYR A 83 7.49 19.59 -9.58
CA TYR A 83 8.79 20.24 -9.62
C TYR A 83 9.05 20.94 -8.29
N ARG A 84 10.24 20.74 -7.72
CA ARG A 84 10.66 21.56 -6.58
C ARG A 84 10.81 22.99 -7.06
N SER A 85 10.10 23.90 -6.39
CA SER A 85 10.38 25.33 -6.52
C SER A 85 11.77 25.58 -5.95
N TYR A 86 12.68 26.03 -6.80
CA TYR A 86 13.98 26.53 -6.38
C TYR A 86 13.83 28.05 -6.21
N CYS A 87 14.07 28.53 -4.99
CA CYS A 87 14.24 29.96 -4.70
C CYS A 87 15.73 30.30 -4.74
#